data_AF-A0A2E3MWX4-F1
#
_entry.id   AF-A0A2E3MWX4-F1
#
_cell.length_a   1.000
_cell.length_b   1.000
_cell.length_c   1.000
_cell.angle_alpha   90.00
_cell.angle_beta   90.00
_cell.angle_gamma   90.00
#
_symmetry.space_group_name_H-M   'P 1'
#
loop_
_entity.id
_entity.type
_entity.pdbx_description
1 polymer ?
#
loop_
_entity_poly.entity_id
_entity_poly.type
_entity_poly.pdbx_seq_one_letter_code
_entity_poly.pdbx_strand_id
1 'polypeptide(L)'
;MSLKHRHPKRLAAIFFCLAFSCEPLFYCTGIITSAEDASEDSQAQPLRPPPGLQQLGKHRLWVDLKKRYVVVDGSVCLREGQLEMFACPRGTKEHEAIIAVDCPAQFLHAALLSVGAQSGNTVSYEPAYKPASGTVIDIYLLWKSADGKKHQTRAQNWVRYLKTGKAMPYDWVFAGSGFYTDKSTGKRHYMADAGDMICVSNFNTAMLDLPIQSSAAAAGLLFTAYKKRIPPLRTPVRIVLIPRPSENKTESPPMPVVSGRNAPETAP
;
A
#
# COMPACT_ATOMS: atom_id res chain seq x y z
N MET A 1 -39.07 29.12 -74.21
CA MET A 1 -39.71 28.15 -73.30
C MET A 1 -38.97 28.18 -71.96
N SER A 2 -39.70 28.46 -70.87
CA SER A 2 -39.38 28.41 -69.41
C SER A 2 -38.00 28.93 -68.91
N LEU A 3 -37.91 30.11 -68.25
CA LEU A 3 -38.08 30.38 -66.79
C LEU A 3 -37.18 29.49 -65.90
N LYS A 4 -36.35 29.97 -64.96
CA LYS A 4 -36.50 31.04 -63.93
C LYS A 4 -35.09 31.29 -63.32
N HIS A 5 -34.62 32.54 -63.20
CA HIS A 5 -34.63 33.40 -61.99
C HIS A 5 -33.66 32.97 -60.88
N ARG A 6 -32.95 33.83 -60.14
CA ARG A 6 -32.70 35.29 -60.13
C ARG A 6 -31.74 35.50 -58.94
N HIS A 7 -30.62 36.22 -59.11
CA HIS A 7 -30.35 37.51 -58.44
C HIS A 7 -29.91 37.46 -56.93
N PRO A 8 -29.35 38.55 -56.34
CA PRO A 8 -28.25 39.40 -56.84
C PRO A 8 -27.41 40.14 -55.75
N LYS A 9 -26.40 40.92 -56.21
CA LYS A 9 -26.01 42.32 -55.80
C LYS A 9 -25.49 42.58 -54.35
N ARG A 10 -24.59 43.53 -54.04
CA ARG A 10 -23.77 44.55 -54.75
C ARG A 10 -22.86 45.28 -53.73
N LEU A 11 -21.72 45.80 -54.25
CA LEU A 11 -20.96 47.05 -53.96
C LEU A 11 -20.69 47.49 -52.49
N ALA A 12 -19.44 47.69 -52.03
CA ALA A 12 -18.46 48.76 -52.34
C ALA A 12 -18.94 50.16 -51.85
N ALA A 13 -18.21 51.02 -51.13
CA ALA A 13 -16.79 51.17 -50.81
C ALA A 13 -16.58 52.31 -49.75
N ILE A 14 -15.32 52.63 -49.46
CA ILE A 14 -14.72 53.95 -49.09
C ILE A 14 -14.29 54.18 -47.61
N PHE A 15 -13.02 54.60 -47.52
CA PHE A 15 -12.18 55.04 -46.39
C PHE A 15 -12.65 56.35 -45.72
N PHE A 16 -12.44 56.46 -44.39
CA PHE A 16 -12.18 57.74 -43.72
C PHE A 16 -11.33 57.55 -42.45
N CYS A 17 -10.38 58.47 -42.24
CA CYS A 17 -9.43 58.53 -41.13
C CYS A 17 -9.99 59.27 -39.90
N LEU A 18 -9.34 58.99 -38.75
CA LEU A 18 -9.20 59.79 -37.52
C LEU A 18 -10.39 59.91 -36.55
N ALA A 19 -10.25 59.33 -35.35
CA ALA A 19 -10.07 60.07 -34.10
C ALA A 19 -10.04 59.14 -32.87
N PHE A 20 -9.24 59.55 -31.89
CA PHE A 20 -9.09 59.00 -30.55
C PHE A 20 -10.43 58.72 -29.84
N SER A 21 -10.56 57.52 -29.26
CA SER A 21 -11.27 57.34 -28.00
C SER A 21 -10.70 56.15 -27.23
N CYS A 22 -10.34 56.44 -25.99
CA CYS A 22 -9.88 55.53 -24.97
C CYS A 22 -11.07 54.69 -24.48
N GLU A 23 -11.00 53.37 -24.65
CA GLU A 23 -11.76 52.44 -23.81
C GLU A 23 -10.91 51.20 -23.49
N PRO A 24 -10.88 50.74 -22.23
CA PRO A 24 -10.10 49.59 -21.83
C PRO A 24 -10.81 48.31 -22.24
N LEU A 25 -10.25 47.56 -23.20
CA LEU A 25 -10.66 46.18 -23.42
C LEU A 25 -10.20 45.36 -22.21
N PHE A 26 -11.20 44.83 -21.50
CA PHE A 26 -11.09 43.84 -20.44
C PHE A 26 -10.03 42.78 -20.77
N TYR A 27 -8.86 42.89 -20.16
CA TYR A 27 -7.95 41.77 -19.98
C TYR A 27 -8.63 40.84 -18.98
N CYS A 28 -9.28 39.79 -19.48
CA CYS A 28 -9.70 38.67 -18.64
C CYS A 28 -8.43 37.89 -18.30
N THR A 29 -7.64 38.39 -17.34
CA THR A 29 -6.58 37.63 -16.69
C THR A 29 -7.25 36.45 -16.01
N GLY A 30 -7.26 35.31 -16.70
CA GLY A 30 -7.61 34.05 -16.10
C GLY A 30 -6.71 33.85 -14.89
N ILE A 31 -7.31 33.89 -13.70
CA ILE A 31 -6.69 33.38 -12.49
C ILE A 31 -6.53 31.89 -12.74
N ILE A 32 -5.32 31.47 -13.11
CA ILE A 32 -4.89 30.10 -12.93
C ILE A 32 -4.90 29.89 -11.42
N THR A 33 -5.98 29.31 -10.90
CA THR A 33 -5.94 28.73 -9.55
C THR A 33 -5.02 27.52 -9.64
N SER A 34 -3.72 27.78 -9.47
CA SER A 34 -2.82 26.78 -8.93
C SER A 34 -3.48 26.30 -7.65
N ALA A 35 -3.92 25.05 -7.62
CA ALA A 35 -4.27 24.38 -6.38
C ALA A 35 -2.95 24.21 -5.62
N GLU A 36 -2.55 25.31 -4.98
CA GLU A 36 -1.42 25.35 -4.07
C GLU A 36 -1.64 24.34 -2.96
N ASP A 37 -0.54 23.67 -2.65
CA ASP A 37 -0.41 22.65 -1.64
C ASP A 37 -1.19 23.01 -0.37
N ALA A 38 -1.92 22.01 0.12
CA ALA A 38 -2.64 22.09 1.37
C ALA A 38 -1.73 22.65 2.48
N SER A 39 -2.15 23.80 3.01
CA SER A 39 -1.60 24.52 4.16
C SER A 39 -0.89 23.64 5.19
N GLU A 40 0.33 24.03 5.58
CA GLU A 40 1.25 23.28 6.44
C GLU A 40 0.78 23.01 7.88
N ASP A 41 -0.35 23.55 8.36
CA ASP A 41 -0.68 23.52 9.79
C ASP A 41 -2.08 22.96 10.16
N SER A 42 -2.76 22.26 9.25
CA SER A 42 -3.92 21.46 9.67
C SER A 42 -3.43 20.11 10.20
N GLN A 43 -3.22 20.02 11.52
CA GLN A 43 -3.11 18.74 12.22
C GLN A 43 -4.32 17.89 11.87
N ALA A 44 -4.12 16.88 11.01
CA ALA A 44 -5.19 16.01 10.58
C ALA A 44 -5.80 15.31 11.80
N GLN A 45 -7.09 15.52 12.03
CA GLN A 45 -7.78 14.97 13.19
C GLN A 45 -7.77 13.43 13.14
N PRO A 46 -7.46 12.74 14.26
CA PRO A 46 -7.43 11.29 14.29
C PRO A 46 -8.81 10.71 13.96
N LEU A 47 -8.82 9.55 13.30
CA LEU A 47 -10.06 8.85 12.99
C LEU A 47 -10.77 8.44 14.28
N ARG A 48 -12.10 8.62 14.32
CA ARG A 48 -12.92 8.09 15.41
C ARG A 48 -12.72 6.57 15.51
N PRO A 49 -12.64 6.01 16.74
CA PRO A 49 -12.58 4.57 16.93
C PRO A 49 -13.68 3.85 16.15
N PRO A 50 -13.39 2.70 15.52
CA PRO A 50 -14.41 1.91 14.84
C PRO A 50 -15.45 1.40 15.86
N PRO A 51 -16.75 1.56 15.60
CA PRO A 51 -17.78 1.10 16.53
C PRO A 51 -17.81 -0.43 16.58
N GLY A 52 -18.00 -0.99 17.77
CA GLY A 52 -18.20 -2.42 17.98
C GLY A 52 -16.96 -3.31 17.84
N LEU A 53 -15.76 -2.73 17.70
CA LEU A 53 -14.51 -3.50 17.69
C LEU A 53 -13.80 -3.45 19.04
N GLN A 54 -13.14 -4.56 19.38
CA GLN A 54 -12.33 -4.65 20.60
C GLN A 54 -10.98 -4.00 20.36
N GLN A 55 -10.62 -3.00 21.17
CA GLN A 55 -9.31 -2.36 21.11
C GLN A 55 -8.24 -3.24 21.78
N LEU A 56 -7.05 -3.29 21.19
CA LEU A 56 -5.90 -4.00 21.76
C LEU A 56 -4.87 -3.03 22.34
N GLY A 57 -4.70 -3.09 23.66
CA GLY A 57 -3.79 -2.21 24.40
C GLY A 57 -4.19 -0.73 24.31
N LYS A 58 -3.19 0.14 24.24
CA LYS A 58 -3.37 1.60 24.11
C LYS A 58 -3.23 2.12 22.67
N HIS A 59 -3.03 1.22 21.71
CA HIS A 59 -2.75 1.58 20.32
C HIS A 59 -4.03 1.82 19.53
N ARG A 60 -3.92 2.48 18.37
CA ARG A 60 -5.04 2.61 17.43
C ARG A 60 -5.21 1.33 16.62
N LEU A 61 -5.47 0.24 17.34
CA LEU A 61 -5.50 -1.13 16.86
C LEU A 61 -6.72 -1.84 17.47
N TRP A 62 -7.54 -2.45 16.64
CA TRP A 62 -8.75 -3.15 17.03
C TRP A 62 -8.90 -4.47 16.28
N VAL A 63 -9.71 -5.36 16.83
CA VAL A 63 -10.04 -6.66 16.22
C VAL A 63 -11.53 -6.93 16.23
N ASP A 64 -11.99 -7.65 15.22
CA ASP A 64 -13.26 -8.40 15.25
C ASP A 64 -12.91 -9.89 15.21
N LEU A 65 -13.05 -10.57 16.36
CA LEU A 65 -12.75 -12.01 16.44
C LEU A 65 -13.80 -12.87 15.72
N LYS A 66 -15.05 -12.40 15.64
CA LYS A 66 -16.14 -13.14 14.99
C LYS A 66 -16.02 -13.04 13.48
N LYS A 67 -15.76 -11.85 12.96
CA LYS A 67 -15.58 -11.59 11.53
C LYS A 67 -14.13 -11.76 11.06
N ARG A 68 -13.21 -12.03 11.99
CA ARG A 68 -11.79 -12.36 11.76
C ARG A 68 -11.04 -11.31 10.95
N TYR A 69 -11.01 -10.07 11.43
CA TYR A 69 -10.17 -9.03 10.85
C TYR A 69 -9.59 -8.09 11.88
N VAL A 70 -8.46 -7.47 11.51
CA VAL A 70 -7.76 -6.46 12.29
C VAL A 70 -7.98 -5.10 11.65
N VAL A 71 -8.09 -4.06 12.48
CA VAL A 71 -8.15 -2.67 12.05
C VAL A 71 -7.04 -1.91 12.75
N VAL A 72 -6.24 -1.18 11.99
CA VAL A 72 -5.21 -0.28 12.55
C VAL A 72 -5.27 1.07 11.84
N ASP A 73 -5.14 2.16 12.59
CA ASP A 73 -5.08 3.51 12.01
C ASP A 73 -3.62 3.94 11.77
N GLY A 74 -3.45 4.83 10.79
CA GLY A 74 -2.20 5.51 10.49
C GLY A 74 -2.44 6.75 9.63
N SER A 75 -1.39 7.30 9.03
CA SER A 75 -1.51 8.43 8.11
C SER A 75 -0.53 8.33 6.94
N VAL A 76 -0.90 8.93 5.81
CA VAL A 76 -0.02 9.00 4.63
C VAL A 76 1.23 9.81 4.96
N CYS A 77 2.41 9.22 4.77
CA CYS A 77 3.72 9.87 4.97
C CYS A 77 4.53 10.01 3.68
N LEU A 78 4.23 9.23 2.63
CA LEU A 78 4.87 9.31 1.33
C LEU A 78 3.86 9.13 0.20
N ARG A 79 4.00 9.92 -0.87
CA ARG A 79 3.15 9.81 -2.08
C ARG A 79 3.93 9.54 -3.35
N GLU A 80 5.24 9.72 -3.32
CA GLU A 80 6.14 9.60 -4.45
C GLU A 80 7.52 9.18 -3.94
N GLY A 81 8.21 8.32 -4.68
CA GLY A 81 9.48 7.71 -4.26
C GLY A 81 9.47 6.19 -4.38
N GLN A 82 10.65 5.58 -4.37
CA GLN A 82 10.79 4.13 -4.31
C GLN A 82 10.35 3.62 -2.93
N LEU A 83 9.91 2.37 -2.89
CA LEU A 83 9.37 1.77 -1.67
C LEU A 83 10.16 0.53 -1.28
N GLU A 84 10.53 0.47 0.00
CA GLU A 84 10.85 -0.78 0.69
C GLU A 84 9.64 -1.29 1.47
N MET A 85 8.84 -0.36 1.99
CA MET A 85 7.66 -0.62 2.80
C MET A 85 6.40 -0.09 2.12
N PHE A 86 5.31 -0.82 2.25
CA PHE A 86 3.97 -0.24 2.09
C PHE A 86 3.61 0.58 3.33
N ALA A 87 3.83 0.04 4.52
CA ALA A 87 3.55 0.70 5.80
C ALA A 87 4.58 0.31 6.87
N CYS A 88 4.94 1.26 7.72
CA CYS A 88 5.88 1.10 8.82
C CYS A 88 5.29 1.65 10.13
N PRO A 89 5.79 1.24 11.32
CA PRO A 89 5.51 1.97 12.55
C PRO A 89 5.90 3.44 12.41
N ARG A 90 5.12 4.36 12.99
CA ARG A 90 5.51 5.77 13.05
C ARG A 90 6.83 5.95 13.81
N GLY A 91 7.70 6.82 13.30
CA GLY A 91 9.03 7.16 13.81
C GLY A 91 10.13 6.21 13.35
N THR A 92 9.97 5.54 12.21
CA THR A 92 10.93 4.52 11.71
C THR A 92 11.34 4.79 10.26
N LYS A 93 10.63 4.20 9.30
CA LYS A 93 10.97 4.12 7.87
C LYS A 93 10.04 4.95 6.97
N GLU A 94 9.50 6.08 7.47
CA GLU A 94 8.52 6.87 6.71
C GLU A 94 9.02 7.43 5.37
N HIS A 95 10.34 7.56 5.19
CA HIS A 95 10.95 8.03 3.95
C HIS A 95 10.83 7.02 2.80
N GLU A 96 10.48 5.77 3.10
CA GLU A 96 10.37 4.64 2.16
C GLU A 96 9.07 3.84 2.34
N ALA A 97 8.09 4.42 3.05
CA ALA A 97 6.78 3.84 3.36
C ALA A 97 5.63 4.79 2.98
N ILE A 98 4.52 4.28 2.46
CA ILE A 98 3.35 5.12 2.14
C ILE A 98 2.59 5.54 3.40
N ILE A 99 2.50 4.64 4.40
CA ILE A 99 1.71 4.86 5.62
C ILE A 99 2.58 4.70 6.87
N ALA A 100 2.54 5.71 7.74
CA ALA A 100 3.02 5.64 9.11
C ALA A 100 1.89 5.14 10.02
N VAL A 101 2.08 3.97 10.63
CA VAL A 101 1.07 3.27 11.43
C VAL A 101 1.21 3.66 12.91
N ASP A 102 0.08 3.96 13.57
CA ASP A 102 0.04 4.40 14.97
C ASP A 102 0.08 3.21 15.96
N CYS A 103 0.92 2.22 15.67
CA CYS A 103 1.04 0.97 16.39
C CYS A 103 2.40 0.31 16.12
N PRO A 104 3.13 -0.19 17.14
CA PRO A 104 4.28 -1.06 16.92
C PRO A 104 3.88 -2.38 16.23
N ALA A 105 4.77 -2.92 15.41
CA ALA A 105 4.53 -4.13 14.63
C ALA A 105 4.21 -5.35 15.51
N GLN A 106 4.81 -5.47 16.69
CA GLN A 106 4.54 -6.60 17.61
C GLN A 106 3.06 -6.70 18.04
N PHE A 107 2.37 -5.57 18.19
CA PHE A 107 0.95 -5.56 18.55
C PHE A 107 0.07 -5.93 17.35
N LEU A 108 0.43 -5.44 16.15
CA LEU A 108 -0.25 -5.83 14.92
C LEU A 108 -0.04 -7.33 14.60
N HIS A 109 1.15 -7.88 14.86
CA HIS A 109 1.42 -9.32 14.81
C HIS A 109 0.47 -10.08 15.73
N ALA A 110 0.40 -9.70 17.01
CA ALA A 110 -0.47 -10.36 17.99
C ALA A 110 -1.95 -10.28 17.59
N ALA A 111 -2.39 -9.16 17.01
CA ALA A 111 -3.74 -9.00 16.48
C ALA A 111 -4.04 -9.98 15.34
N LEU A 112 -3.12 -10.12 14.38
CA LEU A 112 -3.26 -11.07 13.27
C LEU A 112 -3.38 -12.52 13.78
N LEU A 113 -2.56 -12.90 14.75
CA LEU A 113 -2.69 -14.21 15.40
C LEU A 113 -4.07 -14.39 16.04
N SER A 114 -4.59 -13.38 16.75
CA SER A 114 -5.88 -13.45 17.44
C SER A 114 -7.07 -13.66 16.50
N VAL A 115 -6.99 -13.19 15.25
CA VAL A 115 -8.03 -13.40 14.23
C VAL A 115 -7.79 -14.67 13.39
N GLY A 116 -6.80 -15.47 13.80
CA GLY A 116 -6.50 -16.79 13.27
C GLY A 116 -5.61 -16.79 12.02
N ALA A 117 -4.82 -15.74 11.81
CA ALA A 117 -3.71 -15.81 10.87
C ALA A 117 -2.59 -16.71 11.43
N GLN A 118 -1.93 -17.44 10.56
CA GLN A 118 -0.75 -18.24 10.87
C GLN A 118 0.49 -17.60 10.25
N SER A 119 1.49 -17.32 11.06
CA SER A 119 2.80 -16.87 10.60
C SER A 119 3.52 -18.02 9.87
N GLY A 120 4.16 -17.71 8.75
CA GLY A 120 5.06 -18.64 8.09
C GLY A 120 6.52 -18.34 8.39
N ASN A 121 7.31 -18.12 7.34
CA ASN A 121 8.73 -17.83 7.43
C ASN A 121 9.04 -16.53 6.70
N THR A 122 10.02 -15.79 7.20
CA THR A 122 10.60 -14.66 6.46
C THR A 122 11.44 -15.17 5.29
N VAL A 123 11.79 -14.26 4.37
CA VAL A 123 12.69 -14.58 3.26
C VAL A 123 13.99 -15.19 3.79
N SER A 124 14.52 -16.16 3.06
CA SER A 124 15.87 -16.71 3.28
C SER A 124 16.64 -16.58 1.98
N TYR A 125 17.89 -16.10 2.06
CA TYR A 125 18.78 -15.95 0.90
C TYR A 125 19.81 -17.08 0.81
N GLU A 126 20.11 -17.73 1.93
CA GLU A 126 21.12 -18.77 2.06
C GLU A 126 20.54 -20.04 2.70
N PRO A 127 20.97 -21.24 2.28
CA PRO A 127 21.89 -21.51 1.16
C PRO A 127 21.24 -21.32 -0.23
N ALA A 128 19.92 -21.15 -0.29
CA ALA A 128 19.19 -20.88 -1.52
C ALA A 128 18.01 -19.95 -1.20
N TYR A 129 17.63 -19.11 -2.18
CA TYR A 129 16.50 -18.21 -2.03
C TYR A 129 15.21 -18.98 -1.73
N LYS A 130 14.54 -18.61 -0.64
CA LYS A 130 13.18 -19.03 -0.31
C LYS A 130 12.33 -17.79 -0.05
N PRO A 131 11.20 -17.63 -0.74
CA PRO A 131 10.33 -16.49 -0.53
C PRO A 131 9.70 -16.54 0.86
N ALA A 132 9.23 -15.38 1.33
CA ALA A 132 8.40 -15.34 2.52
C ALA A 132 7.14 -16.21 2.33
N SER A 133 6.67 -16.79 3.43
CA SER A 133 5.49 -17.65 3.46
C SER A 133 4.59 -17.32 4.64
N GLY A 134 3.35 -17.79 4.59
CA GLY A 134 2.39 -17.63 5.68
C GLY A 134 0.97 -17.40 5.17
N THR A 135 0.07 -17.06 6.08
CA THR A 135 -1.31 -16.73 5.70
C THR A 135 -1.33 -15.50 4.81
N VAL A 136 -2.05 -15.56 3.69
CA VAL A 136 -2.24 -14.38 2.84
C VAL A 136 -3.15 -13.39 3.57
N ILE A 137 -2.73 -12.12 3.63
CA ILE A 137 -3.48 -11.05 4.28
C ILE A 137 -4.00 -10.08 3.22
N ASP A 138 -5.32 -9.99 3.08
CA ASP A 138 -5.94 -8.94 2.30
C ASP A 138 -5.92 -7.62 3.08
N ILE A 139 -5.44 -6.56 2.43
CA ILE A 139 -5.30 -5.24 3.03
C ILE A 139 -6.17 -4.24 2.28
N TYR A 140 -7.14 -3.66 2.99
CA TYR A 140 -7.98 -2.59 2.51
C TYR A 140 -7.66 -1.28 3.23
N LEU A 141 -7.72 -0.19 2.49
CA LEU A 141 -7.51 1.17 2.98
C LEU A 141 -8.82 1.93 2.93
N LEU A 142 -9.17 2.58 4.03
CA LEU A 142 -10.34 3.41 4.17
C LEU A 142 -9.90 4.81 4.60
N TRP A 143 -10.34 5.84 3.88
CA TRP A 143 -10.05 7.23 4.23
C TRP A 143 -11.21 8.12 3.82
N LYS A 144 -11.13 9.39 4.20
CA LYS A 144 -12.02 10.43 3.71
C LYS A 144 -11.22 11.48 2.97
N SER A 145 -11.75 11.98 1.86
CA SER A 145 -11.25 13.20 1.22
C SER A 145 -11.64 14.43 2.04
N ALA A 146 -11.08 15.59 1.67
CA ALA A 146 -11.33 16.86 2.35
C ALA A 146 -12.82 17.26 2.36
N ASP A 147 -13.58 16.87 1.34
CA ASP A 147 -15.04 17.05 1.23
C ASP A 147 -15.85 16.05 2.10
N GLY A 148 -15.18 15.16 2.83
CA GLY A 148 -15.80 14.15 3.69
C GLY A 148 -16.26 12.88 2.96
N LYS A 149 -16.08 12.78 1.63
CA LYS A 149 -16.43 11.58 0.86
C LYS A 149 -15.57 10.40 1.31
N LYS A 150 -16.22 9.26 1.54
CA LYS A 150 -15.56 8.02 1.95
C LYS A 150 -14.97 7.31 0.74
N HIS A 151 -13.75 6.82 0.91
CA HIS A 151 -13.04 6.03 -0.08
C HIS A 151 -12.60 4.69 0.49
N GLN A 152 -12.55 3.68 -0.37
CA GLN A 152 -12.03 2.36 -0.07
C GLN A 152 -11.23 1.83 -1.27
N THR A 153 -10.09 1.20 -1.03
CA THR A 153 -9.32 0.47 -2.06
C THR A 153 -8.48 -0.65 -1.45
N ARG A 154 -8.06 -1.63 -2.26
CA ARG A 154 -6.97 -2.55 -1.88
C ARG A 154 -5.64 -1.79 -1.79
N ALA A 155 -4.78 -2.14 -0.83
CA ALA A 155 -3.49 -1.49 -0.61
C ALA A 155 -2.57 -1.54 -1.84
N GLN A 156 -2.61 -2.64 -2.60
CA GLN A 156 -1.88 -2.80 -3.86
C GLN A 156 -2.12 -1.66 -4.86
N ASN A 157 -3.30 -1.03 -4.83
CA ASN A 157 -3.61 0.06 -5.74
C ASN A 157 -2.81 1.33 -5.45
N TRP A 158 -2.23 1.48 -4.26
CA TRP A 158 -1.32 2.57 -3.91
C TRP A 158 0.15 2.26 -4.24
N VAL A 159 0.46 1.03 -4.63
CA VAL A 159 1.81 0.59 -5.00
C VAL A 159 1.88 0.43 -6.51
N ARG A 160 2.80 1.16 -7.16
CA ARG A 160 3.04 1.05 -8.60
C ARG A 160 4.20 0.10 -8.85
N TYR A 161 3.99 -0.88 -9.72
CA TYR A 161 5.04 -1.80 -10.18
C TYR A 161 5.81 -1.15 -11.33
N LEU A 162 7.11 -0.90 -11.15
CA LEU A 162 7.93 -0.17 -12.11
C LEU A 162 7.97 -0.86 -13.49
N LYS A 163 8.03 -2.20 -13.52
CA LYS A 163 8.09 -2.99 -14.76
C LYS A 163 6.88 -2.78 -15.67
N THR A 164 5.69 -2.59 -15.10
CA THR A 164 4.43 -2.53 -15.87
C THR A 164 3.76 -1.17 -15.83
N GLY A 165 4.18 -0.30 -14.92
CA GLY A 165 3.52 0.97 -14.63
C GLY A 165 2.14 0.84 -13.97
N LYS A 166 1.65 -0.38 -13.70
CA LYS A 166 0.33 -0.68 -13.12
C LYS A 166 0.43 -0.87 -11.60
N ALA A 167 -0.72 -1.12 -10.97
CA ALA A 167 -0.79 -1.50 -9.55
C ALA A 167 0.01 -2.79 -9.28
N MET A 168 0.51 -2.95 -8.05
CA MET A 168 1.19 -4.17 -7.62
C MET A 168 0.26 -5.39 -7.76
N PRO A 169 0.67 -6.48 -8.44
CA PRO A 169 -0.19 -7.63 -8.67
C PRO A 169 -0.09 -8.71 -7.57
N TYR A 170 0.74 -8.50 -6.55
CA TYR A 170 1.06 -9.51 -5.54
C TYR A 170 0.26 -9.31 -4.25
N ASP A 171 0.07 -10.40 -3.52
CA ASP A 171 -0.54 -10.38 -2.20
C ASP A 171 0.53 -10.49 -1.12
N TRP A 172 0.26 -9.92 0.05
CA TRP A 172 1.14 -10.03 1.21
C TRP A 172 0.89 -11.33 1.97
N VAL A 173 1.96 -11.95 2.46
CA VAL A 173 1.91 -13.10 3.37
C VAL A 173 2.38 -12.71 4.76
N PHE A 174 1.78 -13.31 5.78
CA PHE A 174 2.16 -13.13 7.17
C PHE A 174 3.39 -13.97 7.52
N ALA A 175 4.58 -13.40 7.35
CA ALA A 175 5.85 -14.05 7.64
C ALA A 175 6.15 -14.15 9.14
N GLY A 176 5.82 -13.10 9.90
CA GLY A 176 5.85 -13.09 11.36
C GLY A 176 7.09 -12.51 12.03
N SER A 177 8.15 -12.14 11.31
CA SER A 177 9.40 -11.56 11.84
C SER A 177 10.13 -12.43 12.88
N GLY A 178 11.31 -11.99 13.31
CA GLY A 178 12.09 -12.57 14.40
C GLY A 178 12.12 -11.70 15.66
N PHE A 179 12.88 -12.17 16.64
CA PHE A 179 13.25 -11.41 17.84
C PHE A 179 14.77 -11.34 17.96
N TYR A 180 15.26 -10.21 18.45
CA TYR A 180 16.65 -10.01 18.85
C TYR A 180 16.72 -9.72 20.35
N THR A 181 17.72 -10.25 21.03
CA THR A 181 17.99 -9.92 22.43
C THR A 181 19.25 -9.08 22.50
N ASP A 182 19.12 -7.86 23.01
CA ASP A 182 20.26 -7.00 23.29
C ASP A 182 21.13 -7.63 24.39
N LYS A 183 22.37 -7.96 24.05
CA LYS A 183 23.31 -8.62 24.97
C LYS A 183 23.73 -7.73 26.14
N SER A 184 23.67 -6.41 25.99
CA SER A 184 24.08 -5.47 27.03
C SER A 184 22.98 -5.22 28.07
N THR A 185 21.72 -5.21 27.64
CA THR A 185 20.57 -4.92 28.52
C THR A 185 19.73 -6.15 28.85
N GLY A 186 19.90 -7.26 28.13
CA GLY A 186 19.05 -8.45 28.21
C GLY A 186 17.65 -8.25 27.61
N LYS A 187 17.36 -7.08 27.04
CA LYS A 187 16.03 -6.75 26.53
C LYS A 187 15.77 -7.46 25.20
N ARG A 188 14.60 -8.07 25.09
CA ARG A 188 14.12 -8.70 23.85
C ARG A 188 13.33 -7.69 23.02
N HIS A 189 13.63 -7.63 21.73
CA HIS A 189 13.05 -6.73 20.74
C HIS A 189 12.44 -7.54 19.60
N TYR A 190 11.22 -7.19 19.21
CA TYR A 190 10.60 -7.73 17.99
C TYR A 190 11.14 -6.97 16.79
N MET A 191 11.76 -7.67 15.83
CA MET A 191 12.62 -7.01 14.83
C MET A 191 11.84 -6.07 13.90
N ALA A 192 10.63 -6.43 13.46
CA ALA A 192 9.79 -5.57 12.63
C ALA A 192 9.35 -4.25 13.31
N ASP A 193 9.50 -4.09 14.63
CA ASP A 193 9.28 -2.79 15.28
C ASP A 193 10.30 -1.74 14.82
N ALA A 194 11.42 -2.15 14.21
CA ALA A 194 12.41 -1.26 13.60
C ALA A 194 11.99 -0.70 12.23
N GLY A 195 10.86 -1.14 11.66
CA GLY A 195 10.32 -0.57 10.43
C GLY A 195 9.69 -1.56 9.46
N ASP A 196 10.11 -2.83 9.51
CA ASP A 196 9.78 -3.87 8.52
C ASP A 196 8.39 -4.50 8.74
N MET A 197 7.36 -3.66 8.83
CA MET A 197 5.99 -4.07 9.20
C MET A 197 5.22 -4.63 8.00
N ILE A 198 5.04 -3.87 6.92
CA ILE A 198 4.38 -4.33 5.70
C ILE A 198 5.30 -4.01 4.52
N CYS A 199 6.09 -4.98 4.09
CA CYS A 199 7.16 -4.79 3.13
C CYS A 199 6.68 -4.99 1.68
N VAL A 200 7.34 -4.30 0.74
CA VAL A 200 7.27 -4.58 -0.70
C VAL A 200 8.63 -5.02 -1.27
N SER A 201 9.70 -4.88 -0.47
CA SER A 201 11.01 -5.51 -0.66
C SER A 201 11.23 -6.57 0.41
N ASN A 202 11.97 -7.64 0.12
CA ASN A 202 12.08 -8.76 1.05
C ASN A 202 13.12 -8.50 2.16
N PHE A 203 12.70 -8.65 3.42
CA PHE A 203 13.56 -8.55 4.61
C PHE A 203 13.42 -9.78 5.49
N ASN A 204 14.53 -10.30 6.02
CA ASN A 204 14.51 -11.43 6.97
C ASN A 204 13.86 -11.07 8.32
N THR A 205 13.58 -9.77 8.53
CA THR A 205 12.92 -9.15 9.67
C THR A 205 11.46 -8.77 9.39
N ALA A 206 10.94 -9.01 8.19
CA ALA A 206 9.61 -8.58 7.79
C ALA A 206 8.48 -9.26 8.58
N MET A 207 7.45 -8.51 8.97
CA MET A 207 6.22 -9.07 9.53
C MET A 207 5.25 -9.51 8.42
N LEU A 208 4.91 -8.63 7.48
CA LEU A 208 4.24 -8.98 6.23
C LEU A 208 5.20 -8.72 5.07
N ASP A 209 5.28 -9.66 4.14
CA ASP A 209 6.22 -9.59 3.01
C ASP A 209 5.58 -10.16 1.73
N LEU A 210 6.22 -9.97 0.58
CA LEU A 210 5.79 -10.52 -0.70
C LEU A 210 6.35 -11.93 -0.92
N PRO A 211 5.54 -12.90 -1.38
CA PRO A 211 5.98 -14.26 -1.68
C PRO A 211 6.65 -14.37 -3.06
N ILE A 212 7.43 -13.36 -3.42
CA ILE A 212 8.20 -13.27 -4.67
C ILE A 212 9.56 -12.65 -4.37
N GLN A 213 10.53 -12.86 -5.25
CA GLN A 213 11.83 -12.19 -5.14
C GLN A 213 11.67 -10.69 -5.41
N SER A 214 11.79 -9.90 -4.35
CA SER A 214 11.79 -8.43 -4.39
C SER A 214 13.02 -7.92 -3.65
N SER A 215 13.94 -7.30 -4.38
CA SER A 215 15.24 -6.88 -3.83
C SER A 215 15.09 -5.74 -2.83
N ALA A 216 15.84 -5.80 -1.73
CA ALA A 216 16.05 -4.68 -0.80
C ALA A 216 17.28 -3.81 -1.16
N ALA A 217 17.97 -4.10 -2.27
CA ALA A 217 19.04 -3.23 -2.75
C ALA A 217 18.45 -2.03 -3.49
N ALA A 218 18.95 -0.82 -3.23
CA ALA A 218 18.45 0.43 -3.81
C ALA A 218 18.33 0.39 -5.36
N ALA A 219 19.30 -0.20 -6.04
CA ALA A 219 19.29 -0.34 -7.51
C ALA A 219 18.29 -1.40 -8.04
N GLY A 220 17.71 -2.22 -7.16
CA GLY A 220 16.82 -3.33 -7.50
C GLY A 220 15.38 -3.19 -6.99
N LEU A 221 15.01 -2.05 -6.38
CA LEU A 221 13.66 -1.83 -5.88
C LEU A 221 12.64 -1.91 -7.01
N LEU A 222 11.60 -2.73 -6.82
CA LEU A 222 10.61 -3.03 -7.86
C LEU A 222 9.41 -2.07 -7.86
N PHE A 223 9.19 -1.36 -6.76
CA PHE A 223 7.95 -0.64 -6.50
C PHE A 223 8.17 0.82 -6.12
N THR A 224 7.17 1.66 -6.46
CA THR A 224 7.12 3.08 -6.12
C THR A 224 5.72 3.46 -5.64
N ALA A 225 5.60 4.55 -4.87
CA ALA A 225 4.31 5.10 -4.49
C ALA A 225 3.51 5.56 -5.72
N TYR A 226 2.23 5.16 -5.80
CA TYR A 226 1.37 5.49 -6.92
C TYR A 226 0.65 6.82 -6.69
N LYS A 227 1.39 7.94 -6.72
CA LYS A 227 0.95 9.32 -6.39
C LYS A 227 -0.49 9.67 -6.75
N LYS A 228 -0.92 9.37 -7.99
CA LYS A 228 -2.28 9.67 -8.51
C LYS A 228 -3.42 8.98 -7.74
N ARG A 229 -3.12 7.95 -6.95
CA ARG A 229 -4.11 7.15 -6.20
C ARG A 229 -4.02 7.31 -4.69
N ILE A 230 -2.95 7.96 -4.21
CA ILE A 230 -2.70 8.18 -2.78
C ILE A 230 -3.20 9.59 -2.43
N PRO A 231 -4.05 9.75 -1.39
CA PRO A 231 -4.51 11.07 -0.95
C PRO A 231 -3.35 11.93 -0.42
N PRO A 232 -3.57 13.24 -0.17
CA PRO A 232 -2.53 14.13 0.33
C PRO A 232 -1.79 13.60 1.58
N LEU A 233 -0.57 14.11 1.81
CA LEU A 233 0.20 13.79 3.00
C LEU A 233 -0.61 14.09 4.26
N ARG A 234 -0.32 13.35 5.34
CA ARG A 234 -1.01 13.41 6.64
C ARG A 234 -2.48 13.00 6.61
N THR A 235 -3.06 12.61 5.46
CA THR A 235 -4.43 12.06 5.41
C THR A 235 -4.52 10.86 6.36
N PRO A 236 -5.45 10.86 7.34
CA PRO A 236 -5.67 9.71 8.20
C PRO A 236 -6.26 8.55 7.40
N VAL A 237 -5.67 7.37 7.56
CA VAL A 237 -6.04 6.15 6.87
C VAL A 237 -6.31 5.06 7.89
N ARG A 238 -7.41 4.35 7.70
CA ARG A 238 -7.71 3.11 8.39
C ARG A 238 -7.31 1.95 7.50
N ILE A 239 -6.45 1.08 8.02
CA ILE A 239 -6.00 -0.15 7.39
C ILE A 239 -6.81 -1.30 7.98
N VAL A 240 -7.47 -2.08 7.12
CA VAL A 240 -8.21 -3.30 7.50
C VAL A 240 -7.46 -4.50 6.94
N LEU A 241 -7.03 -5.39 7.82
CA LEU A 241 -6.28 -6.59 7.49
C LEU A 241 -7.16 -7.82 7.72
N ILE A 242 -7.36 -8.61 6.66
CA ILE A 242 -8.24 -9.77 6.66
C ILE A 242 -7.39 -11.00 6.29
N PRO A 243 -7.13 -11.92 7.21
CA PRO A 243 -6.48 -13.18 6.87
C PRO A 243 -7.39 -14.00 5.96
N ARG A 244 -6.88 -14.44 4.81
CA ARG A 244 -7.59 -15.41 3.99
C ARG A 244 -7.61 -16.75 4.72
N PRO A 245 -8.75 -17.46 4.77
CA PRO A 245 -8.77 -18.83 5.25
C PRO A 245 -7.75 -19.65 4.47
N SER A 246 -6.91 -20.41 5.16
CA SER A 246 -6.14 -21.46 4.48
C SER A 246 -7.15 -22.42 3.86
N GLU A 247 -7.06 -22.68 2.56
CA GLU A 247 -7.76 -23.82 1.99
C GLU A 247 -7.33 -25.03 2.82
N ASN A 248 -8.31 -25.72 3.43
CA ASN A 248 -8.04 -26.93 4.19
C ASN A 248 -7.12 -27.81 3.36
N LYS A 249 -6.00 -28.26 3.93
CA LYS A 249 -5.24 -29.38 3.37
C LYS A 249 -6.21 -30.54 3.18
N THR A 250 -6.77 -30.69 2.00
CA THR A 250 -7.26 -31.98 1.53
C THR A 250 -6.02 -32.87 1.56
N GLU A 251 -6.04 -33.77 2.55
CA GLU A 251 -5.25 -34.98 2.68
C GLU A 251 -4.25 -35.18 1.54
N SER A 252 -2.96 -34.94 1.81
CA SER A 252 -1.91 -35.30 0.87
C SER A 252 -2.09 -36.77 0.49
N PRO A 253 -2.11 -37.14 -0.81
CA PRO A 253 -2.18 -38.54 -1.19
C PRO A 253 -0.99 -39.29 -0.56
N PRO A 254 -1.17 -40.54 -0.11
CA PRO A 254 -0.14 -41.26 0.60
C PRO A 254 1.10 -41.36 -0.30
N MET A 255 2.27 -41.04 0.27
CA MET A 255 3.53 -41.16 -0.45
C MET A 255 3.69 -42.61 -0.94
N PRO A 256 4.19 -42.82 -2.17
CA PRO A 256 4.46 -44.15 -2.67
C PRO A 256 5.51 -44.82 -1.79
N VAL A 257 5.17 -46.00 -1.26
CA VAL A 257 6.09 -46.88 -0.53
C VAL A 257 7.21 -47.28 -1.49
N VAL A 258 8.42 -46.78 -1.25
CA VAL A 258 9.62 -47.29 -1.92
C VAL A 258 9.96 -48.63 -1.28
N SER A 259 9.63 -49.72 -1.98
CA SER A 259 10.05 -51.06 -1.60
C SER A 259 11.56 -51.21 -1.83
N GLY A 260 12.35 -51.10 -0.77
CA GLY A 260 13.76 -51.46 -0.79
C GLY A 260 13.90 -52.98 -0.91
N ARG A 261 14.34 -53.45 -2.08
CA ARG A 261 15.04 -54.74 -2.22
C ARG A 261 16.41 -54.43 -2.79
N ASN A 262 17.43 -54.73 -1.99
CA ASN A 262 18.65 -55.44 -2.40
C ASN A 262 19.55 -55.56 -1.16
N ALA A 263 19.44 -56.70 -0.48
CA ALA A 263 20.51 -57.19 0.39
C ALA A 263 21.53 -57.93 -0.51
N PRO A 264 22.83 -57.81 -0.27
CA PRO A 264 23.83 -58.60 -0.99
C PRO A 264 23.84 -60.03 -0.41
N GLU A 265 23.65 -61.00 -1.30
CA GLU A 265 23.79 -62.42 -1.00
C GLU A 265 25.28 -62.77 -0.88
N THR A 266 25.65 -63.31 0.28
CA THR A 266 26.98 -63.86 0.55
C THR A 266 27.04 -65.36 0.26
N ALA A 267 28.18 -65.78 -0.30
CA ALA A 267 28.81 -67.10 -0.21
C ALA A 267 28.39 -68.15 -1.27
N PRO A 268 29.16 -69.24 -1.50
CA PRO A 268 30.12 -69.91 -0.60
C PRO A 268 31.57 -69.45 -0.72
#